data_AF-A0A1Q8IM46-F1
#
_entry.id   AF-A0A1Q8IM46-F1
#
_cell.length_a   1.000
_cell.length_b   1.000
_cell.length_c   1.000
_cell.angle_alpha   90.00
_cell.angle_beta   90.00
_cell.angle_gamma   90.00
#
_symmetry.space_group_name_H-M   'P 1'
#
loop_
_entity.id
_entity.type
_entity.pdbx_description
1 polymer ?
#
loop_
_entity_poly.entity_id
_entity_poly.type
_entity_poly.pdbx_seq_one_letter_code
_entity_poly.pdbx_strand_id
1 'polypeptide(L)'
;MKNGKHSSQDGSGASAYMTSAKAIADVMHLVQQDWTRNLGDTPLVRQHATNCAFSFVDRELNLSRSSARLYLRCHQRFGTNLEATRHLRLTDMCLLFGASDELVALIVEAKKADPRLPRREVKRLIEAYRGPGNHHAPSNA
;
A
#
# COMPACT_ATOMS: atom_id res chain seq x y z
N MET A 1 -0.80 7.95 -44.61
CA MET A 1 -0.40 8.41 -43.26
C MET A 1 -1.04 7.49 -42.24
N LYS A 2 -0.25 6.80 -41.41
CA LYS A 2 -0.74 5.76 -40.49
C LYS A 2 -1.27 6.42 -39.22
N ASN A 3 -2.58 6.30 -38.97
CA ASN A 3 -3.22 6.69 -37.72
C ASN A 3 -2.84 5.69 -36.62
N GLY A 4 -1.85 6.04 -35.79
CA GLY A 4 -1.50 5.31 -34.58
C GLY A 4 -2.47 5.63 -33.45
N LYS A 5 -3.55 4.84 -33.33
CA LYS A 5 -4.28 4.74 -32.06
C LYS A 5 -3.36 4.05 -31.05
N HIS A 6 -2.75 4.81 -30.14
CA HIS A 6 -2.26 4.25 -28.89
C HIS A 6 -3.42 4.17 -27.90
N SER A 7 -4.20 3.10 -28.03
CA SER A 7 -4.97 2.56 -26.91
C SER A 7 -4.00 1.83 -25.98
N SER A 8 -3.64 2.45 -24.87
CA SER A 8 -2.93 1.78 -23.78
C SER A 8 -3.86 1.64 -22.59
N GLN A 9 -4.70 0.61 -22.65
CA GLN A 9 -5.13 -0.20 -21.50
C GLN A 9 -3.88 -0.64 -20.71
N ASP A 10 -3.79 -0.73 -19.38
CA ASP A 10 -4.74 -0.67 -18.28
C ASP A 10 -3.99 -0.24 -17.00
N GLY A 11 -4.39 0.86 -16.38
CA GLY A 11 -4.01 1.22 -15.00
C GLY A 11 -4.90 0.57 -13.92
N SER A 12 -5.73 -0.41 -14.33
CA SER A 12 -6.91 -0.88 -13.58
C SER A 12 -6.59 -1.61 -12.27
N GLY A 13 -5.51 -2.40 -12.24
CA GLY A 13 -5.21 -3.25 -11.08
C GLY A 13 -4.78 -2.47 -9.83
N ALA A 14 -4.08 -1.35 -10.00
CA ALA A 14 -3.64 -0.51 -8.89
C ALA A 14 -4.81 0.24 -8.22
N SER A 15 -5.77 0.66 -9.04
CA SER A 15 -6.94 1.40 -8.58
C SER A 15 -7.89 0.56 -7.72
N ALA A 16 -8.13 -0.71 -8.08
CA ALA A 16 -9.15 -1.52 -7.42
C ALA A 16 -8.79 -1.89 -5.97
N TYR A 17 -7.56 -2.34 -5.69
CA TYR A 17 -7.16 -2.66 -4.32
C TYR A 17 -7.03 -1.40 -3.46
N MET A 18 -6.68 -0.24 -4.05
CA MET A 18 -6.62 1.02 -3.31
C MET A 18 -8.00 1.49 -2.87
N THR A 19 -9.03 1.26 -3.69
CA THR A 19 -10.42 1.50 -3.27
C THR A 19 -10.79 0.63 -2.06
N SER A 20 -10.49 -0.67 -2.10
CA SER A 20 -10.71 -1.56 -0.95
C SER A 20 -9.88 -1.13 0.26
N ALA A 21 -8.62 -0.74 0.05
CA ALA A 21 -7.72 -0.32 1.13
C ALA A 21 -8.20 0.96 1.81
N LYS A 22 -8.71 1.93 1.04
CA LYS A 22 -9.34 3.13 1.58
C LYS A 22 -10.61 2.80 2.36
N ALA A 23 -11.49 1.98 1.82
CA ALA A 23 -12.72 1.57 2.53
C ALA A 23 -12.39 0.89 3.87
N ILE A 24 -11.38 0.02 3.90
CA ILE A 24 -10.90 -0.62 5.12
C ILE A 24 -10.34 0.42 6.10
N ALA A 25 -9.56 1.39 5.63
CA ALA A 25 -9.01 2.46 6.46
C ALA A 25 -10.11 3.34 7.06
N ASP A 26 -11.13 3.70 6.28
CA ASP A 26 -12.26 4.50 6.71
C ASP A 26 -13.09 3.74 7.78
N VAL A 27 -13.40 2.46 7.56
CA VAL A 27 -14.07 1.60 8.57
C VAL A 27 -13.24 1.50 9.85
N MET A 28 -11.94 1.26 9.72
CA MET A 28 -11.04 1.18 10.88
C MET A 28 -11.06 2.47 11.69
N HIS A 29 -10.97 3.62 11.00
CA HIS A 29 -10.97 4.93 11.64
C HIS A 29 -12.30 5.22 12.35
N LEU A 30 -13.42 4.97 11.69
CA LEU A 30 -14.76 5.19 12.25
C LEU A 30 -15.00 4.36 13.52
N VAL A 31 -14.68 3.06 13.48
CA VAL A 31 -14.88 2.17 14.63
C VAL A 31 -13.95 2.54 15.78
N GLN A 32 -12.67 2.82 15.50
CA GLN A 32 -11.74 3.25 16.54
C GLN A 32 -12.17 4.58 17.17
N GLN A 33 -12.55 5.56 16.36
CA GLN A 33 -12.97 6.88 16.84
C GLN A 33 -14.24 6.80 17.70
N ASP A 34 -15.25 6.04 17.27
CA ASP A 34 -16.47 5.87 18.05
C ASP A 34 -16.19 5.22 19.40
N TRP A 35 -15.40 4.14 19.40
CA TRP A 35 -15.11 3.38 20.61
C TRP A 35 -14.23 4.15 21.59
N THR A 36 -13.17 4.83 21.13
CA THR A 36 -12.34 5.63 22.03
C THR A 36 -13.10 6.83 22.60
N ARG A 37 -14.05 7.40 21.83
CA ARG A 37 -14.91 8.49 22.32
C ARG A 37 -15.91 8.02 23.38
N ASN A 38 -16.53 6.85 23.18
CA ASN A 38 -17.63 6.39 24.03
C ASN A 38 -17.16 5.50 25.21
N LEU A 39 -16.03 4.80 25.08
CA LEU A 39 -15.52 3.82 26.05
C LEU A 39 -14.15 4.19 26.64
N GLY A 40 -13.54 5.29 26.18
CA GLY A 40 -12.23 5.77 26.60
C GLY A 40 -11.07 5.23 25.74
N ASP A 41 -10.02 6.05 25.57
CA ASP A 41 -8.83 5.68 24.78
C ASP A 41 -7.86 4.85 25.63
N THR A 42 -8.05 3.53 25.58
CA THR A 42 -7.13 2.56 26.19
C THR A 42 -6.59 1.59 25.13
N PRO A 43 -5.40 0.99 25.33
CA PRO A 43 -4.89 -0.05 24.44
C PRO A 43 -5.88 -1.20 24.21
N LEU A 44 -6.59 -1.61 25.27
CA LEU A 44 -7.60 -2.66 25.21
C LEU A 44 -8.79 -2.26 24.32
N VAL A 45 -9.35 -1.07 24.50
CA VAL A 45 -10.46 -0.56 23.67
C VAL A 45 -10.05 -0.44 22.21
N ARG A 46 -8.85 0.09 21.92
CA ARG A 46 -8.32 0.18 20.55
C ARG A 46 -8.14 -1.19 19.90
N GLN A 47 -7.68 -2.19 20.66
CA GLN A 47 -7.55 -3.56 20.19
C GLN A 47 -8.92 -4.17 19.85
N HIS A 48 -9.92 -4.02 20.72
CA HIS A 48 -11.26 -4.53 20.46
C HIS A 48 -11.93 -3.83 19.27
N ALA A 49 -11.80 -2.51 19.16
CA ALA A 49 -12.28 -1.74 18.02
C ALA A 49 -11.65 -2.24 16.71
N THR A 50 -10.33 -2.47 16.72
CA THR A 50 -9.60 -3.03 15.57
C THR A 50 -10.11 -4.42 15.19
N ASN A 51 -10.33 -5.29 16.17
CA ASN A 51 -10.87 -6.63 15.92
C ASN A 51 -12.29 -6.58 15.36
N CYS A 52 -13.13 -5.68 15.86
CA CYS A 52 -14.48 -5.44 15.38
C CYS A 52 -14.48 -4.96 13.91
N ALA A 53 -13.66 -3.95 13.59
CA ALA A 53 -13.51 -3.45 12.23
C ALA A 53 -13.06 -4.56 11.26
N PHE A 54 -12.10 -5.40 11.65
CA PHE A 54 -11.71 -6.54 10.82
C PHE A 54 -12.78 -7.62 10.70
N SER A 55 -13.56 -7.90 11.75
CA SER A 55 -14.72 -8.81 11.63
C SER A 55 -15.73 -8.29 10.61
N PHE A 56 -15.99 -6.99 10.62
CA PHE A 56 -16.90 -6.35 9.68
C PHE A 56 -16.37 -6.45 8.25
N VAL A 57 -15.10 -6.08 8.02
CA VAL A 57 -14.46 -6.17 6.70
C VAL A 57 -14.49 -7.60 6.15
N ASP A 58 -14.22 -8.61 6.99
CA ASP A 58 -14.24 -10.02 6.61
C ASP A 58 -15.62 -10.43 6.07
N ARG A 59 -16.68 -10.02 6.77
CA ARG A 59 -18.06 -10.35 6.41
C ARG A 59 -18.58 -9.57 5.20
N GLU A 60 -18.35 -8.26 5.16
CA GLU A 60 -18.97 -7.39 4.16
C GLU A 60 -18.17 -7.32 2.85
N LEU A 61 -16.84 -7.40 2.92
CA LEU A 61 -15.96 -7.33 1.74
C LEU A 61 -15.48 -8.70 1.27
N ASN A 62 -15.85 -9.78 1.96
CA ASN A 62 -15.37 -11.15 1.71
C ASN A 62 -13.83 -11.21 1.61
N LEU A 63 -13.16 -10.45 2.49
CA LEU A 63 -11.71 -10.30 2.51
C LEU A 63 -11.15 -10.84 3.82
N SER A 64 -10.28 -11.85 3.72
CA SER A 64 -9.61 -12.39 4.90
C SER A 64 -8.94 -11.28 5.72
N ARG A 65 -8.94 -11.43 7.05
CA ARG A 65 -8.25 -10.49 7.96
C ARG A 65 -6.79 -10.23 7.58
N SER A 66 -6.10 -11.23 7.03
CA SER A 66 -4.71 -11.08 6.58
C SER A 66 -4.60 -10.17 5.37
N SER A 67 -5.48 -10.35 4.37
CA SER A 67 -5.57 -9.46 3.20
C SER A 67 -5.96 -8.04 3.62
N ALA A 68 -6.95 -7.90 4.50
CA ALA A 68 -7.40 -6.60 4.98
C ALA A 68 -6.28 -5.83 5.70
N ARG A 69 -5.52 -6.51 6.58
CA ARG A 69 -4.34 -5.94 7.22
C ARG A 69 -3.27 -5.51 6.22
N LEU A 70 -3.03 -6.33 5.19
CA LEU A 70 -2.07 -5.99 4.15
C LEU A 70 -2.49 -4.71 3.40
N TYR A 71 -3.75 -4.63 2.99
CA TYR A 71 -4.29 -3.47 2.27
C TYR A 71 -4.23 -2.21 3.12
N LEU A 72 -4.62 -2.31 4.40
CA LEU A 72 -4.53 -1.21 5.35
C LEU A 72 -3.08 -0.70 5.48
N ARG A 73 -2.10 -1.59 5.61
CA ARG A 73 -0.68 -1.20 5.67
C ARG A 73 -0.20 -0.51 4.38
N CYS A 74 -0.62 -1.00 3.22
CA CYS A 74 -0.32 -0.35 1.94
C CYS A 74 -0.93 1.05 1.86
N HIS A 75 -2.18 1.21 2.28
CA HIS A 75 -2.82 2.53 2.33
C HIS A 75 -2.11 3.47 3.31
N GLN A 76 -1.75 3.00 4.49
CA GLN A 76 -1.02 3.80 5.47
C GLN A 76 0.35 4.26 4.98
N ARG A 77 1.09 3.40 4.26
CA ARG A 77 2.44 3.73 3.76
C ARG A 77 2.43 4.54 2.47
N PHE A 78 1.53 4.24 1.54
CA PHE A 78 1.58 4.76 0.18
C PHE A 78 0.35 5.61 -0.19
N GLY A 79 -0.71 5.63 0.61
CA GLY A 79 -2.00 6.24 0.25
C GLY A 79 -1.94 7.75 -0.04
N THR A 80 -0.95 8.45 0.50
CA THR A 80 -0.69 9.88 0.21
C THR A 80 0.25 10.10 -0.97
N ASN A 81 0.90 9.06 -1.49
CA ASN A 81 1.77 9.12 -2.66
C ASN A 81 1.01 8.66 -3.90
N LEU A 82 0.48 9.62 -4.65
CA LEU A 82 -0.34 9.37 -5.84
C LEU A 82 0.42 8.58 -6.92
N GLU A 83 1.72 8.84 -7.08
CA GLU A 83 2.54 8.15 -8.08
C GLU A 83 2.78 6.68 -7.67
N ALA A 84 3.05 6.42 -6.39
CA ALA A 84 3.18 5.07 -5.87
C ALA A 84 1.88 4.27 -6.02
N THR A 85 0.75 4.88 -5.70
CA THR A 85 -0.58 4.22 -5.79
C THR A 85 -1.03 4.01 -7.23
N ARG A 86 -0.54 4.81 -8.18
CA ARG A 86 -0.83 4.66 -9.61
C ARG A 86 0.03 3.60 -10.29
N HIS A 87 1.33 3.52 -9.95
CA HIS A 87 2.31 2.77 -10.74
C HIS A 87 2.80 1.47 -10.08
N LEU A 88 2.73 1.37 -8.75
CA LEU A 88 3.14 0.16 -8.06
C LEU A 88 1.98 -0.84 -7.99
N ARG A 89 2.29 -2.12 -8.16
CA ARG A 89 1.34 -3.19 -7.80
C ARG A 89 1.43 -3.42 -6.30
N LEU A 90 0.38 -4.01 -5.73
CA LEU A 90 0.38 -4.46 -4.33
C LEU A 90 1.65 -5.25 -3.96
N THR A 91 2.06 -6.18 -4.83
CA THR A 91 3.27 -6.97 -4.60
C THR A 91 4.51 -6.09 -4.49
N ASP A 92 4.64 -5.07 -5.35
CA ASP A 92 5.78 -4.16 -5.36
C ASP A 92 5.79 -3.31 -4.07
N MET A 93 4.63 -2.80 -3.66
CA MET A 93 4.45 -2.10 -2.37
C MET A 93 4.89 -2.95 -1.18
N CYS A 94 4.59 -4.25 -1.16
CA CYS A 94 5.03 -5.14 -0.09
C CYS A 94 6.57 -5.22 0.05
N LEU A 95 7.31 -5.05 -1.04
CA LEU A 95 8.78 -5.04 -0.99
C LEU A 95 9.35 -3.75 -0.40
N LEU A 96 8.53 -2.71 -0.34
CA LEU A 96 8.90 -1.33 -0.02
C LEU A 96 8.42 -0.88 1.37
N PHE A 97 7.82 -1.75 2.20
CA PHE A 97 7.29 -1.33 3.51
C PHE A 97 8.32 -0.69 4.45
N GLY A 98 9.59 -1.06 4.35
CA GLY A 98 10.70 -0.43 5.09
C GLY A 98 11.68 0.32 4.18
N ALA A 99 11.29 0.65 2.96
CA ALA A 99 12.12 1.44 2.05
C ALA A 99 12.04 2.93 2.40
N SER A 100 13.14 3.65 2.20
CA SER A 100 13.14 5.12 2.24
C SER A 100 12.31 5.69 1.10
N ASP A 101 11.90 6.95 1.22
CA ASP A 101 11.07 7.60 0.21
C ASP A 101 11.81 7.76 -1.12
N GLU A 102 13.14 7.92 -1.09
CA GLU A 102 14.00 7.95 -2.29
C GLU A 102 13.98 6.62 -3.04
N LEU A 103 14.07 5.49 -2.32
CA LEU A 103 13.98 4.17 -2.93
C LEU A 103 12.58 3.93 -3.49
N VAL A 104 11.53 4.39 -2.80
CA VAL A 104 10.16 4.33 -3.34
C VAL A 104 10.06 5.11 -4.65
N ALA A 105 10.58 6.34 -4.69
CA ALA A 105 10.58 7.17 -5.89
C ALA A 105 11.35 6.51 -7.06
N LEU A 106 12.53 5.93 -6.78
CA LEU A 106 13.31 5.20 -7.77
C LEU A 106 12.53 4.05 -8.40
N ILE A 107 11.85 3.25 -7.57
CA ILE A 107 11.06 2.11 -8.08
C ILE A 107 9.81 2.59 -8.82
N VAL A 108 9.19 3.68 -8.39
CA VAL A 108 8.08 4.31 -9.11
C VAL A 108 8.51 4.75 -10.50
N GLU A 109 9.65 5.44 -10.65
CA GLU A 109 10.17 5.85 -11.96
C GLU A 109 10.51 4.65 -12.85
N ALA A 110 11.10 3.59 -12.28
CA ALA A 110 11.33 2.34 -13.01
C ALA A 110 10.02 1.71 -13.53
N LYS A 111 8.94 1.76 -12.73
CA LYS A 111 7.62 1.24 -13.11
C LYS A 111 6.85 2.15 -14.06
N LYS A 112 7.15 3.45 -14.08
CA LYS A 112 6.66 4.40 -15.08
C LYS A 112 7.30 4.14 -16.43
N ALA A 113 8.61 3.90 -16.46
CA ALA A 113 9.35 3.57 -17.66
C ALA A 113 8.96 2.19 -18.22
N ASP A 114 8.79 1.19 -17.35
CA ASP A 114 8.30 -0.14 -17.72
C ASP A 114 7.20 -0.63 -16.74
N PRO A 115 5.91 -0.42 -17.08
CA PRO A 115 4.80 -0.91 -16.27
C PRO A 115 4.80 -2.43 -16.07
N ARG A 116 5.38 -3.19 -17.02
CA ARG A 116 5.44 -4.66 -17.00
C ARG A 116 6.68 -5.18 -16.26
N LEU A 117 7.52 -4.30 -15.71
CA LEU A 117 8.73 -4.67 -15.00
C LEU A 117 8.43 -5.79 -13.98
N PRO A 118 9.07 -6.96 -14.13
CA PRO A 118 8.73 -8.13 -13.34
C PRO A 118 9.19 -7.94 -11.89
N ARG A 119 8.44 -8.54 -10.96
CA ARG A 119 8.72 -8.46 -9.52
C ARG A 119 10.16 -8.83 -9.15
N ARG A 120 10.76 -9.81 -9.86
CA ARG A 120 12.16 -10.21 -9.64
C ARG A 120 13.13 -9.08 -9.92
N GLU A 121 12.86 -8.28 -10.96
CA GLU A 121 13.72 -7.16 -11.32
C GLU A 121 13.56 -5.99 -10.36
N VAL A 122 12.32 -5.73 -9.89
CA VAL A 122 12.08 -4.78 -8.80
C VAL A 122 12.88 -5.15 -7.55
N LYS A 123 12.94 -6.44 -7.17
CA LYS A 123 13.77 -6.90 -6.05
C LYS A 123 15.25 -6.62 -6.28
N ARG A 124 15.77 -6.88 -7.49
CA ARG A 124 17.17 -6.61 -7.82
C ARG A 124 17.51 -5.13 -7.74
N LEU A 125 16.62 -4.25 -8.20
CA LEU A 125 16.79 -2.79 -8.05
C LEU A 125 16.86 -2.38 -6.57
N ILE A 126 15.98 -2.94 -5.73
CA ILE A 126 15.98 -2.69 -4.29
C ILE A 126 17.27 -3.18 -3.63
N GLU A 127 17.73 -4.38 -3.99
CA GLU A 127 18.97 -4.98 -3.47
C GLU A 127 20.21 -4.19 -3.90
N ALA A 128 20.27 -3.78 -5.18
CA ALA A 128 21.34 -2.94 -5.71
C ALA A 128 21.38 -1.58 -4.99
N TYR A 129 20.22 -0.97 -4.72
CA TYR A 129 20.14 0.28 -3.97
C TYR A 129 20.61 0.13 -2.51
N ARG A 130 20.42 -1.04 -1.89
CA ARG A 130 20.84 -1.32 -0.51
C ARG A 130 22.28 -1.85 -0.39
N GLY A 131 22.93 -2.14 -1.51
CA GLY A 131 24.27 -2.72 -1.55
C GLY A 131 25.33 -1.82 -0.90
N PRO A 132 26.53 -2.36 -0.63
CA PRO A 132 27.57 -1.76 0.22
C PRO A 132 28.22 -0.44 -0.28
N GLY A 133 27.64 0.21 -1.29
CA GLY A 133 28.02 1.56 -1.74
C GLY A 133 26.96 2.64 -1.49
N ASN A 134 25.74 2.27 -1.10
CA ASN A 134 24.63 3.19 -0.86
C ASN A 134 24.16 3.05 0.59
N HIS A 135 24.95 3.58 1.54
CA HIS A 135 24.55 3.64 2.93
C HIS A 135 23.52 4.76 3.17
N HIS A 136 22.26 4.53 2.77
CA HIS A 136 21.14 5.19 3.44
C HIS A 136 20.81 4.36 4.68
N ALA A 137 21.42 4.73 5.80
CA ALA A 137 21.05 4.19 7.10
C ALA A 137 19.55 4.41 7.33
N PRO A 138 18.80 3.42 7.86
CA PRO A 138 17.43 3.67 8.29
C PRO A 138 17.48 4.74 9.38
N SER A 139 16.92 5.92 9.08
CA SER A 139 16.60 6.92 10.10
C SER A 139 15.47 6.34 10.94
N ASN A 140 15.85 5.63 12.01
CA ASN A 140 14.92 5.30 13.07
C ASN A 140 14.77 6.54 13.96
N ALA A 141 13.52 6.95 14.11
CA ALA A 141 13.05 7.92 15.10
C ALA A 141 13.36 7.47 16.53
#